data_AF-A0A838H6U6-F1
#
_entry.id   AF-A0A838H6U6-F1
#
_cell.length_a   1.000
_cell.length_b   1.000
_cell.length_c   1.000
_cell.angle_alpha   90.00
_cell.angle_beta   90.00
_cell.angle_gamma   90.00
#
_symmetry.space_group_name_H-M   'P 1'
#
loop_
_entity.id
_entity.type
_entity.pdbx_description
1 polymer ?
#
loop_
_entity_poly.entity_id
_entity_poly.type
_entity_poly.pdbx_seq_one_letter_code
_entity_poly.pdbx_strand_id
1 'polypeptide(L)'
;MLASAELTVHGRIVNASNWTTLVQVGDPAGGVLGVYKPMAGERPLWDFPTGTLHRREVAASVVDGFLGWDLVPPTVRRNGPLGVGSLQLFIAHDPRDHYFTLVERDVYDRELARMAAFDLLINNADRKAGHVLLDGDGHIWGCDHGLSFHPQVKVRTVVWEFGGMPLPDAWCADLRRLQAALDDPSSR
;
A
#
# COMPACT_ATOMS: atom_id res chain seq x y z
N MET A 1 12.58 -1.70 -13.30
CA MET A 1 11.68 -2.67 -13.97
C MET A 1 10.22 -2.25 -13.93
N LEU A 2 9.61 -2.11 -12.74
CA LEU A 2 8.20 -1.74 -12.59
C LEU A 2 7.80 -0.45 -13.31
N ALA A 3 8.71 0.52 -13.48
CA ALA A 3 8.42 1.83 -14.08
C ALA A 3 8.52 1.89 -15.62
N SER A 4 9.17 0.93 -16.28
CA SER A 4 9.44 1.01 -17.73
C SER A 4 9.13 -0.25 -18.54
N ALA A 5 9.16 -1.46 -17.95
CA ALA A 5 8.93 -2.70 -18.68
C ALA A 5 7.51 -2.83 -19.27
N GLU A 6 7.35 -3.68 -20.28
CA GLU A 6 6.06 -3.99 -20.91
C GLU A 6 5.09 -4.64 -19.90
N LEU A 7 3.78 -4.41 -20.08
CA LEU A 7 2.73 -4.94 -19.23
C LEU A 7 1.79 -5.84 -20.04
N THR A 8 1.73 -7.12 -19.67
CA THR A 8 0.78 -8.08 -20.26
C THR A 8 -0.31 -8.41 -19.24
N VAL A 9 -1.58 -8.23 -19.61
CA VAL A 9 -2.71 -8.53 -18.73
C VAL A 9 -2.94 -10.04 -18.67
N HIS A 10 -2.90 -10.63 -17.47
CA HIS A 10 -3.27 -12.03 -17.26
C HIS A 10 -4.76 -12.20 -16.97
N GLY A 11 -5.34 -11.31 -16.17
CA GLY A 11 -6.75 -11.42 -15.82
C GLY A 11 -7.15 -10.52 -14.67
N ARG A 12 -8.46 -10.48 -14.41
CA ARG A 12 -9.05 -9.67 -13.34
C ARG A 12 -9.06 -10.45 -12.02
N ILE A 13 -8.72 -9.76 -10.93
CA ILE A 13 -8.91 -10.25 -9.56
C ILE A 13 -10.40 -10.07 -9.19
N VAL A 14 -11.11 -11.18 -9.02
CA VAL A 14 -12.59 -11.20 -8.93
C VAL A 14 -13.16 -10.62 -7.63
N ASN A 15 -12.41 -10.68 -6.53
CA ASN A 15 -12.87 -10.22 -5.20
C ASN A 15 -12.48 -8.77 -4.88
N ALA A 16 -11.97 -8.02 -5.86
CA ALA A 16 -11.61 -6.62 -5.67
C ALA A 16 -12.81 -5.69 -5.88
N SER A 17 -13.00 -4.71 -4.98
CA SER A 17 -14.06 -3.70 -5.07
C SER A 17 -13.91 -2.78 -6.29
N ASN A 18 -12.67 -2.47 -6.68
CA ASN A 18 -12.34 -1.75 -7.90
C ASN A 18 -11.85 -2.73 -8.97
N TRP A 19 -11.86 -2.32 -10.24
CA TRP A 19 -11.26 -3.13 -11.28
C TRP A 19 -9.76 -3.29 -11.01
N THR A 20 -9.35 -4.50 -10.65
CA THR A 20 -7.97 -4.83 -10.29
C THR A 20 -7.51 -5.99 -11.14
N THR A 21 -6.33 -5.86 -11.74
CA THR A 21 -5.83 -6.77 -12.76
C THR A 21 -4.48 -7.33 -12.34
N LEU A 22 -4.29 -8.64 -12.46
CA LEU A 22 -2.97 -9.25 -12.38
C LEU A 22 -2.28 -9.10 -13.73
N VAL A 23 -1.05 -8.59 -13.73
CA VAL A 23 -0.27 -8.36 -14.94
C VAL A 23 1.12 -8.98 -14.82
N GLN A 24 1.67 -9.44 -15.94
CA GLN A 24 3.10 -9.66 -16.08
C GLN A 24 3.80 -8.33 -16.35
N VAL A 25 4.93 -8.08 -15.69
CA VAL A 25 5.79 -6.92 -15.91
C VAL A 25 7.14 -7.40 -16.47
N GLY A 26 7.38 -7.10 -17.75
CA GLY A 26 8.54 -7.62 -18.48
C GLY A 26 8.32 -9.03 -19.03
N ASP A 27 9.41 -9.68 -19.43
CA ASP A 27 9.37 -11.03 -20.03
C ASP A 27 8.93 -12.10 -19.02
N PRO A 28 8.15 -13.13 -19.38
CA PRO A 28 7.74 -14.18 -18.45
C PRO A 28 8.90 -14.93 -17.75
N ALA A 29 10.07 -15.05 -18.38
CA ALA A 29 11.19 -15.81 -17.80
C ALA A 29 12.04 -14.99 -16.79
N GLY A 30 11.94 -13.66 -16.79
CA GLY A 30 12.75 -12.78 -15.93
C GLY A 30 12.00 -11.58 -15.35
N GLY A 31 10.70 -11.49 -15.59
CA GLY A 31 9.82 -10.44 -15.11
C GLY A 31 9.22 -10.75 -13.75
N VAL A 32 8.32 -9.89 -13.29
CA VAL A 32 7.55 -10.07 -12.04
C VAL A 32 6.07 -9.92 -12.30
N LEU A 33 5.27 -10.46 -11.40
CA LEU A 33 3.85 -10.17 -11.37
C LEU A 33 3.60 -8.80 -10.70
N GLY A 34 2.54 -8.14 -11.17
CA GLY A 34 2.08 -6.87 -10.62
C GLY A 34 0.57 -6.82 -10.47
N VAL A 35 0.11 -6.04 -9.50
CA VAL A 35 -1.28 -5.66 -9.31
C VAL A 35 -1.49 -4.29 -9.95
N TYR A 36 -2.30 -4.25 -11.00
CA TYR A 36 -2.59 -3.05 -11.76
C TYR A 36 -4.03 -2.58 -11.54
N LYS A 37 -4.17 -1.34 -11.05
CA LYS A 37 -5.45 -0.67 -10.77
C LYS A 37 -5.60 0.56 -11.69
N PRO A 38 -6.27 0.44 -12.86
CA PRO A 38 -6.50 1.55 -13.76
C PRO A 38 -7.46 2.58 -13.16
N MET A 39 -7.23 3.86 -13.45
CA MET A 39 -8.09 4.99 -13.06
C MET A 39 -9.53 4.82 -13.57
N ALA A 40 -9.70 4.34 -14.81
CA ALA A 40 -11.02 4.07 -15.40
C ALA A 40 -11.76 2.91 -14.71
N GLY A 41 -11.04 2.11 -13.91
CA GLY A 41 -11.56 0.99 -13.13
C GLY A 41 -12.02 1.36 -11.73
N GLU A 42 -11.84 2.62 -11.31
CA GLU A 42 -12.26 3.12 -10.01
C GLU A 42 -13.79 3.22 -9.94
N ARG A 43 -14.38 2.62 -8.91
CA ARG A 43 -15.77 2.86 -8.54
C ARG A 43 -15.84 4.21 -7.81
N PRO A 44 -16.74 5.12 -8.22
CA PRO A 44 -16.94 6.38 -7.50
C PRO A 44 -17.33 6.12 -6.04
N LEU A 45 -16.76 6.93 -5.14
CA LEU A 45 -17.10 6.98 -3.73
C LEU A 45 -17.62 8.38 -3.42
N TRP A 46 -18.57 8.49 -2.50
CA TRP A 46 -19.19 9.78 -2.16
C TRP A 46 -18.22 10.71 -1.43
N ASP A 47 -17.24 10.17 -0.70
CA ASP A 47 -16.28 10.89 0.14
C ASP A 47 -14.85 10.91 -0.39
N PHE A 48 -14.61 10.44 -1.63
CA PHE A 48 -13.31 10.56 -2.29
C PHE A 48 -13.47 11.14 -3.71
N PRO A 49 -12.57 12.03 -4.16
CA PRO A 49 -12.61 12.51 -5.54
C PRO A 49 -12.47 11.36 -6.55
N THR A 50 -13.36 11.30 -7.53
CA THR A 50 -13.34 10.28 -8.59
C THR A 50 -12.03 10.29 -9.39
N GLY A 51 -11.49 9.12 -9.72
CA GLY A 51 -10.31 8.99 -10.57
C GLY A 51 -8.99 9.34 -9.87
N THR A 52 -8.95 9.24 -8.54
CA THR A 52 -7.78 9.61 -7.73
C THR A 52 -7.29 8.50 -6.79
N LEU A 53 -7.96 7.35 -6.71
CA LEU A 53 -7.55 6.27 -5.80
C LEU A 53 -6.18 5.69 -6.18
N HIS A 54 -5.91 5.50 -7.47
CA HIS A 54 -4.61 5.02 -7.94
C HIS A 54 -3.44 5.94 -7.52
N ARG A 55 -3.68 7.25 -7.38
CA ARG A 55 -2.63 8.19 -6.96
C ARG A 55 -2.26 8.01 -5.49
N ARG A 56 -3.23 7.61 -4.66
CA ARG A 56 -3.04 7.36 -3.22
C ARG A 56 -2.24 6.10 -2.96
N GLU A 57 -2.44 5.06 -3.78
CA GLU A 57 -1.59 3.87 -3.77
C GLU A 57 -0.12 4.22 -4.00
N VAL A 58 0.15 5.06 -5.01
CA VAL A 58 1.50 5.53 -5.32
C VAL A 58 2.04 6.43 -4.20
N ALA A 59 1.23 7.36 -3.70
CA ALA A 59 1.62 8.24 -2.60
C ALA A 59 1.99 7.46 -1.33
N ALA A 60 1.26 6.40 -0.99
CA ALA A 60 1.59 5.54 0.14
C ALA A 60 2.98 4.89 -0.04
N SER A 61 3.27 4.34 -1.23
CA SER A 61 4.60 3.77 -1.51
C SER A 61 5.72 4.82 -1.49
N VAL A 62 5.46 6.05 -1.94
CA VAL A 62 6.44 7.15 -1.86
C VAL A 62 6.72 7.56 -0.41
N VAL A 63 5.67 7.69 0.42
CA VAL A 63 5.82 8.01 1.85
C VAL A 63 6.58 6.91 2.57
N ASP A 64 6.22 5.64 2.36
CA ASP A 64 6.92 4.49 2.94
C ASP A 64 8.39 4.43 2.49
N GLY A 65 8.66 4.64 1.20
CA GLY A 65 10.02 4.70 0.66
C GLY A 65 10.86 5.84 1.24
N PHE A 66 10.27 7.00 1.53
CA PHE A 66 10.95 8.10 2.21
C PHE A 66 11.29 7.74 3.67
N LEU A 67 10.35 7.10 4.36
CA LEU A 67 10.53 6.68 5.75
C LEU A 67 11.53 5.53 5.88
N GLY A 68 11.67 4.70 4.83
CA GLY A 68 12.46 3.48 4.86
C GLY A 68 11.85 2.41 5.76
N TRP A 69 10.52 2.43 5.91
CA TRP A 69 9.81 1.52 6.82
C TRP A 69 9.53 0.15 6.21
N ASP A 70 9.59 0.06 4.88
CA ASP A 70 9.47 -1.15 4.07
C ASP A 70 8.15 -1.89 4.30
N LEU A 71 7.05 -1.15 4.37
CA LEU A 71 5.72 -1.69 4.62
C LEU A 71 4.89 -1.80 3.35
N VAL A 72 5.14 -0.96 2.34
CA VAL A 72 4.28 -0.87 1.16
C VAL A 72 4.99 -1.51 -0.03
N PRO A 73 4.42 -2.53 -0.69
CA PRO A 73 5.02 -3.09 -1.88
C PRO A 73 5.31 -1.99 -2.92
N PRO A 74 6.46 -2.03 -3.60
CA PRO A 74 6.84 -0.99 -4.55
C PRO A 74 5.72 -0.68 -5.54
N THR A 75 5.26 0.58 -5.55
CA THR A 75 4.10 1.02 -6.34
C THR A 75 4.43 2.25 -7.17
N VAL A 76 4.18 2.16 -8.46
CA VAL A 76 4.45 3.24 -9.42
C VAL A 76 3.19 3.63 -10.19
N ARG A 77 3.13 4.89 -10.62
CA ARG A 77 2.12 5.33 -11.60
C ARG A 77 2.54 4.87 -12.99
N ARG A 78 1.61 4.28 -13.74
CA ARG A 78 1.86 3.76 -15.10
C ARG A 78 0.74 4.14 -16.05
N ASN A 79 1.12 4.41 -17.30
CA ASN A 79 0.19 4.32 -18.42
C ASN A 79 0.29 2.89 -18.98
N GLY A 80 -0.72 2.07 -18.69
CA GLY A 80 -0.78 0.65 -19.05
C GLY A 80 -1.88 0.34 -20.08
N PRO A 81 -2.14 -0.95 -20.35
CA PRO A 81 -3.11 -1.38 -21.38
C PRO A 81 -4.55 -0.90 -21.15
N LEU A 82 -4.91 -0.55 -19.91
CA LEU A 82 -6.24 -0.03 -19.53
C LEU A 82 -6.18 1.45 -19.14
N GLY A 83 -5.14 2.18 -19.57
CA GLY A 83 -4.93 3.59 -19.33
C GLY A 83 -4.01 3.91 -18.14
N VAL A 84 -4.11 5.12 -17.60
CA VAL A 84 -3.34 5.51 -16.42
C VAL A 84 -3.85 4.78 -15.18
N GLY A 85 -2.95 4.29 -14.33
CA GLY A 85 -3.28 3.65 -13.06
C GLY A 85 -2.06 3.48 -12.15
N SER A 86 -2.24 2.78 -11.04
CA SER A 86 -1.15 2.31 -10.18
C SER A 86 -0.77 0.89 -10.56
N LEU A 87 0.52 0.61 -10.53
CA LEU A 87 1.11 -0.71 -10.69
C LEU A 87 1.95 -1.00 -9.45
N GLN A 88 1.51 -1.96 -8.67
CA GLN A 88 2.15 -2.42 -7.44
C GLN A 88 2.80 -3.79 -7.67
N LEU A 89 3.97 -4.05 -7.08
CA LEU A 89 4.56 -5.39 -7.07
C LEU A 89 3.55 -6.39 -6.47
N PHE A 90 3.35 -7.52 -7.14
CA PHE A 90 2.54 -8.59 -6.55
C PHE A 90 3.37 -9.34 -5.50
N ILE A 91 2.87 -9.39 -4.27
CA ILE A 91 3.46 -10.17 -3.18
C ILE A 91 2.80 -11.55 -3.16
N ALA A 92 3.60 -12.58 -3.46
CA ALA A 92 3.17 -13.96 -3.28
C ALA A 92 3.07 -14.24 -1.77
N HIS A 93 1.87 -14.64 -1.32
CA HIS A 93 1.55 -14.88 0.09
C HIS A 93 0.54 -16.03 0.20
N ASP A 94 0.47 -16.65 1.37
CA ASP A 94 -0.62 -17.54 1.73
C ASP A 94 -1.80 -16.71 2.27
N PRO A 95 -2.98 -16.71 1.65
CA PRO A 95 -4.14 -15.94 2.13
C PRO A 95 -4.64 -16.35 3.53
N ARG A 96 -4.19 -17.50 4.05
CA ARG A 96 -4.45 -17.92 5.44
C ARG A 96 -3.62 -17.13 6.44
N ASP A 97 -2.46 -16.63 6.04
CA ASP A 97 -1.64 -15.72 6.84
C ASP A 97 -2.13 -14.28 6.62
N HIS A 98 -3.10 -13.88 7.45
CA HIS A 98 -3.67 -12.53 7.50
C HIS A 98 -3.54 -11.94 8.90
N TYR A 99 -3.89 -10.66 9.08
CA TYR A 99 -3.73 -9.95 10.36
C TYR A 99 -4.05 -10.78 11.62
N PHE A 100 -5.27 -11.34 11.73
CA PHE A 100 -5.67 -12.09 12.93
C PHE A 100 -4.84 -13.35 13.22
N THR A 101 -4.18 -13.96 12.23
CA THR A 101 -3.25 -15.08 12.46
C THR A 101 -1.82 -14.64 12.77
N LEU A 102 -1.47 -13.42 12.36
CA LEU A 102 -0.14 -12.85 12.51
C LEU A 102 0.02 -12.16 13.86
N VAL A 103 -1.04 -11.51 14.36
CA VAL A 103 -1.07 -10.90 15.70
C VAL A 103 -0.95 -11.92 16.83
N GLU A 104 -1.23 -13.20 16.56
CA GLU A 104 -1.00 -14.30 17.51
C GLU A 104 0.48 -14.73 17.60
N ARG A 105 1.36 -14.09 16.81
CA ARG A 105 2.78 -14.43 16.71
C ARG A 105 3.61 -13.20 17.07
N ASP A 106 4.06 -13.13 18.33
CA ASP A 106 4.82 -12.01 18.91
C ASP A 106 6.00 -11.52 18.06
N VAL A 107 6.57 -12.39 17.21
CA VAL A 107 7.67 -12.05 16.29
C VAL A 107 7.31 -10.92 15.32
N TYR A 108 6.02 -10.69 15.02
CA TYR A 108 5.55 -9.66 14.09
C TYR A 108 5.01 -8.40 14.77
N ASP A 109 5.00 -8.33 16.10
CA ASP A 109 4.41 -7.20 16.84
C ASP A 109 4.96 -5.85 16.42
N ARG A 110 6.28 -5.79 16.18
CA ARG A 110 6.95 -4.55 15.81
C ARG A 110 6.51 -4.06 14.43
N GLU A 111 6.40 -4.96 13.47
CA GLU A 111 5.99 -4.68 12.10
C GLU A 111 4.51 -4.30 12.04
N LEU A 112 3.65 -5.00 12.80
CA LEU A 112 2.23 -4.69 12.93
C LEU A 112 2.01 -3.33 13.62
N ALA A 113 2.74 -3.02 14.70
CA ALA A 113 2.71 -1.71 15.32
C ALA A 113 3.17 -0.58 14.37
N ARG A 114 4.20 -0.86 13.57
CA ARG A 114 4.68 0.10 12.55
C ARG A 114 3.62 0.32 11.47
N MET A 115 2.90 -0.73 11.07
CA MET A 115 1.79 -0.62 10.14
C MET A 115 0.62 0.21 10.70
N ALA A 116 0.29 0.05 11.98
CA ALA A 116 -0.71 0.90 12.65
C ALA A 116 -0.29 2.37 12.65
N ALA A 117 0.99 2.66 12.95
CA ALA A 117 1.54 4.01 12.89
C ALA A 117 1.49 4.58 11.46
N PHE A 118 1.79 3.75 10.46
CA PHE A 118 1.72 4.13 9.06
C PHE A 118 0.28 4.41 8.60
N ASP A 119 -0.69 3.58 8.99
CA ASP A 119 -2.12 3.80 8.72
C ASP A 119 -2.61 5.12 9.34
N LEU A 120 -2.15 5.46 10.56
CA LEU A 120 -2.44 6.75 11.19
C LEU A 120 -1.82 7.91 10.40
N LEU A 121 -0.54 7.80 10.01
CA LEU A 121 0.18 8.82 9.25
C LEU A 121 -0.52 9.14 7.93
N ILE A 122 -0.87 8.12 7.15
CA ILE A 122 -1.50 8.32 5.84
C ILE A 122 -3.01 8.48 5.94
N ASN A 123 -3.59 8.46 7.14
CA ASN A 123 -5.04 8.48 7.37
C ASN A 123 -5.78 7.39 6.56
N ASN A 124 -5.30 6.14 6.65
CA ASN A 124 -5.86 4.99 5.94
C ASN A 124 -7.25 4.62 6.49
N ALA A 125 -8.26 4.68 5.63
CA ALA A 125 -9.65 4.47 6.00
C ALA A 125 -10.18 3.04 5.71
N ASP A 126 -9.31 2.10 5.31
CA ASP A 126 -9.77 0.76 4.92
C ASP A 126 -8.73 -0.36 5.11
N ARG A 127 -7.90 -0.32 6.16
CA ARG A 127 -7.04 -1.47 6.46
C ARG A 127 -7.89 -2.63 6.97
N LYS A 128 -7.94 -3.72 6.19
CA LYS A 128 -8.59 -5.00 6.54
C LYS A 128 -7.55 -6.07 6.83
N ALA A 129 -7.98 -7.16 7.46
CA ALA A 129 -7.08 -8.26 7.83
C ALA A 129 -6.31 -8.86 6.63
N GLY A 130 -7.00 -9.07 5.51
CA GLY A 130 -6.39 -9.58 4.28
C GLY A 130 -5.56 -8.54 3.51
N HIS A 131 -5.41 -7.32 4.03
CA HIS A 131 -4.49 -6.32 3.45
C HIS A 131 -3.11 -6.35 4.13
N VAL A 132 -2.92 -7.24 5.12
CA VAL A 132 -1.64 -7.54 5.76
C VAL A 132 -1.17 -8.86 5.19
N LEU A 133 -0.07 -8.83 4.44
CA LEU A 133 0.45 -9.98 3.70
C LEU A 133 1.76 -10.42 4.34
N LEU A 134 1.92 -11.73 4.53
CA LEU A 134 3.20 -12.35 4.89
C LEU A 134 3.78 -13.02 3.64
N ASP A 135 4.96 -12.60 3.21
CA ASP A 135 5.64 -13.25 2.09
C ASP A 135 6.43 -14.51 2.50
N GLY A 136 7.02 -15.17 1.52
CA GLY A 136 7.78 -16.40 1.73
C GLY A 136 9.07 -16.23 2.54
N ASP A 137 9.56 -15.00 2.69
CA ASP A 137 10.78 -14.66 3.44
C ASP A 137 10.47 -14.19 4.86
N GLY A 138 9.19 -14.15 5.24
CA GLY A 138 8.73 -13.72 6.57
C GLY A 138 8.52 -12.21 6.70
N HIS A 139 8.45 -11.48 5.59
CA HIS A 139 8.26 -10.03 5.60
C HIS A 139 6.77 -9.66 5.58
N ILE A 140 6.41 -8.64 6.37
CA ILE A 140 5.05 -8.12 6.46
C ILE A 140 4.86 -6.93 5.51
N TRP A 141 3.90 -7.06 4.61
CA TRP A 141 3.50 -6.02 3.67
C TRP A 141 2.07 -5.54 3.94
N GLY A 142 1.83 -4.24 3.78
CA GLY A 142 0.52 -3.62 3.74
C GLY A 142 0.13 -3.28 2.30
N CYS A 143 -1.06 -3.66 1.86
CA CYS A 143 -1.58 -3.29 0.54
C CYS A 143 -2.91 -2.51 0.62
N ASP A 144 -3.44 -2.10 -0.54
CA ASP A 144 -4.73 -1.41 -0.70
C ASP A 144 -4.85 -0.08 0.06
N HIS A 145 -4.07 0.92 -0.36
CA HIS A 145 -4.04 2.27 0.21
C HIS A 145 -4.87 3.28 -0.60
N GLY A 146 -5.74 2.81 -1.50
CA GLY A 146 -6.59 3.69 -2.31
C GLY A 146 -7.46 4.65 -1.48
N LEU A 147 -7.80 4.27 -0.24
CA LEU A 147 -8.62 5.06 0.69
C LEU A 147 -7.79 5.73 1.80
N SER A 148 -6.68 6.35 1.41
CA SER A 148 -5.79 7.13 2.30
C SER A 148 -5.78 8.63 1.95
N PHE A 149 -5.03 9.43 2.69
CA PHE A 149 -4.83 10.87 2.48
C PHE A 149 -6.14 11.67 2.37
N HIS A 150 -7.14 11.30 3.15
CA HIS A 150 -8.36 12.09 3.26
C HIS A 150 -8.11 13.33 4.16
N PRO A 151 -8.64 14.52 3.83
CA PRO A 151 -8.39 15.74 4.61
C PRO A 151 -9.02 15.73 6.01
N GLN A 152 -10.14 15.01 6.18
CA GLN A 152 -10.74 14.72 7.48
C GLN A 152 -10.20 13.40 8.02
N VAL A 153 -10.02 13.30 9.33
CA VAL A 153 -9.65 12.06 10.02
C VAL A 153 -10.69 10.97 9.71
N LYS A 154 -10.23 9.86 9.13
CA LYS A 154 -11.04 8.70 8.70
C LYS A 154 -10.37 7.36 9.01
N VAL A 155 -9.31 7.36 9.81
CA VAL A 155 -8.53 6.16 10.13
C VAL A 155 -9.45 5.00 10.52
N ARG A 156 -9.33 3.91 9.78
CA ARG A 156 -10.02 2.66 10.05
C ARG A 156 -9.06 1.53 9.74
N THR A 157 -8.55 0.93 10.80
CA THR A 157 -7.63 -0.20 10.73
C THR A 157 -8.19 -1.38 11.48
N VAL A 158 -7.68 -2.58 11.21
CA VAL A 158 -7.90 -3.75 12.06
C VAL A 158 -6.84 -3.86 13.16
N VAL A 159 -5.76 -3.08 13.05
CA VAL A 159 -4.55 -3.16 13.87
C VAL A 159 -4.68 -2.29 15.14
N TRP A 160 -5.75 -2.50 15.92
CA TRP A 160 -6.08 -1.64 17.07
C TRP A 160 -5.39 -2.04 18.37
N GLU A 161 -4.87 -3.26 18.47
CA GLU A 161 -4.22 -3.81 19.66
C GLU A 161 -3.02 -2.95 20.13
N PHE A 162 -2.40 -2.23 19.20
CA PHE A 162 -1.27 -1.33 19.47
C PHE A 162 -1.70 0.12 19.81
N GLY A 163 -3.01 0.37 19.89
CA GLY A 163 -3.57 1.67 20.22
C GLY A 163 -3.15 2.15 21.62
N GLY A 164 -2.72 3.41 21.71
CA GLY A 164 -2.26 4.01 22.97
C GLY A 164 -0.83 3.65 23.37
N MET A 165 -0.15 2.77 22.62
CA MET A 165 1.27 2.52 22.81
C MET A 165 2.10 3.72 22.34
N PRO A 166 3.18 4.09 23.05
CA PRO A 166 4.08 5.15 22.59
C PRO A 166 4.79 4.72 21.31
N LEU A 167 4.94 5.66 20.37
CA LEU A 167 5.78 5.44 19.20
C LEU A 167 7.26 5.44 19.62
N PRO A 168 8.07 4.46 19.19
CA PRO A 168 9.51 4.48 19.37
C PRO A 168 10.15 5.79 18.88
N ASP A 169 11.17 6.28 19.59
CA ASP A 169 11.85 7.55 19.27
C ASP A 169 12.42 7.58 17.85
N ALA A 170 12.89 6.43 17.36
CA ALA A 170 13.36 6.29 15.98
C ALA A 170 12.25 6.60 14.96
N TRP A 171 11.04 6.07 15.16
CA TRP A 171 9.90 6.34 14.28
C TRP A 171 9.48 7.80 14.38
N CYS A 172 9.47 8.37 15.59
CA CYS A 172 9.24 9.80 15.77
C CYS A 172 10.27 10.67 15.02
N ALA A 173 11.53 10.28 15.00
CA ALA A 173 12.57 10.97 14.23
C ALA A 173 12.32 10.88 12.72
N ASP A 174 11.90 9.71 12.21
CA ASP A 174 11.53 9.53 10.81
C ASP A 174 10.36 10.43 10.39
N LEU A 175 9.31 10.47 11.23
CA LEU A 175 8.14 11.32 11.00
C LEU A 175 8.50 12.82 11.00
N ARG A 176 9.40 13.26 11.89
CA ARG A 176 9.89 14.66 11.88
C ARG A 176 10.67 14.98 10.62
N ARG A 177 11.48 14.04 10.09
CA ARG A 177 12.17 14.23 8.81
C ARG A 177 11.19 14.34 7.65
N LEU A 178 10.14 13.51 7.65
CA LEU A 178 9.08 13.58 6.64
C LEU A 178 8.35 14.92 6.69
N GLN A 179 7.99 15.39 7.89
CA GLN A 179 7.38 16.71 8.07
C GLN A 179 8.26 17.82 7.50
N ALA A 180 9.55 17.84 7.86
CA ALA A 180 10.49 18.84 7.36
C ALA A 180 10.61 18.81 5.82
N ALA A 181 10.60 17.63 5.21
CA ALA A 181 10.64 17.50 3.75
C ALA A 181 9.35 18.01 3.08
N LEU A 182 8.18 17.77 3.67
CA LEU A 182 6.89 18.26 3.15
C LEU A 182 6.73 19.78 3.31
N ASP A 183 7.33 20.36 4.34
CA ASP A 183 7.35 21.80 4.58
C ASP A 183 8.33 22.54 3.66
N ASP A 184 9.31 21.85 3.07
CA ASP A 184 10.24 22.41 2.10
C ASP A 184 9.52 22.70 0.77
N PRO A 185 9.44 23.96 0.32
CA PRO A 185 8.78 24.32 -0.94
C PRO A 185 9.43 23.69 -2.19
N SER A 186 10.69 23.26 -2.10
CA SER A 186 11.42 22.61 -3.20
C SER A 186 11.09 21.13 -3.39
N SER A 187 10.30 20.53 -2.49
CA SER A 187 9.86 19.13 -2.57
C SER A 187 8.67 18.87 -3.50
N ARG A 188 8.12 19.93 -4.13
CA ARG A 188 6.91 19.89 -4.97
C ARG A 188 7.19 19.73 -6.46
#